data_AF-A0AAN7FQ03-F1
#
_entry.id   AF-A0AAN7FQ03-F1
#
_cell.length_a   1.000
_cell.length_b   1.000
_cell.length_c   1.000
_cell.angle_alpha   90.00
_cell.angle_beta   90.00
_cell.angle_gamma   90.00
#
_symmetry.space_group_name_H-M   'P 1'
#
loop_
_entity.id
_entity.type
_entity.pdbx_description
1 polymer ?
#
loop_
_entity_poly.entity_id
_entity_poly.type
_entity_poly.pdbx_seq_one_letter_code
_entity_poly.pdbx_strand_id
1 'polypeptide(L)'
;MDELKSSLRTLPRPVVGMDIKYVPNHRPSHSSAKLLILYAGTRCLIIQLCSSGKYAEFLNSFLANETICFVGTGMRNMVDVLKLYAGNWLGGAELGHLAARILKKPNIERHGLQDLAGLVAVDIKQPIGQCPNWNATVFSHEEIKDAVHDARTYYVIGIIS
;
A
#
# COMPACT_ATOMS: atom_id res chain seq x y z
N MET A 1 13.91 -4.26 7.73
CA MET A 1 12.87 -5.30 7.55
C MET A 1 12.44 -5.90 8.88
N ASP A 2 13.38 -6.23 9.76
CA ASP A 2 13.05 -6.82 11.08
C ASP A 2 12.19 -5.90 11.96
N GLU A 3 12.38 -4.58 11.87
CA GLU A 3 11.54 -3.62 12.57
C GLU A 3 10.07 -3.65 12.13
N LEU A 4 9.81 -3.78 10.81
CA LEU A 4 8.44 -3.91 10.30
C LEU A 4 7.84 -5.22 10.79
N LYS A 5 8.58 -6.33 10.68
CA LYS A 5 8.13 -7.64 11.18
C LYS A 5 7.85 -7.61 12.69
N SER A 6 8.67 -6.92 13.47
CA SER A 6 8.45 -6.74 14.91
C SER A 6 7.14 -6.03 15.20
N SER A 7 6.77 -5.04 14.38
CA SER A 7 5.50 -4.30 14.51
C SER A 7 4.27 -5.16 14.21
N LEU A 8 4.43 -6.25 13.45
CA LEU A 8 3.35 -7.18 13.14
C LEU A 8 3.13 -8.22 14.23
N ARG A 9 4.18 -8.63 14.96
CA ARG A 9 4.11 -9.68 15.99
C ARG A 9 3.25 -9.29 17.20
N THR A 10 2.95 -8.01 17.37
CA THR A 10 2.17 -7.50 18.50
C THR A 10 0.65 -7.57 18.27
N LEU A 11 0.20 -7.99 17.09
CA LEU A 11 -1.21 -7.97 16.71
C LEU A 11 -1.75 -9.39 16.42
N PRO A 12 -2.94 -9.77 16.92
CA PRO A 12 -3.56 -11.07 16.63
C PRO A 12 -3.88 -11.27 15.14
N ARG A 13 -4.17 -10.18 14.43
CA ARG A 13 -4.37 -10.11 12.98
C ARG A 13 -3.64 -8.88 12.45
N PRO A 14 -2.37 -9.03 12.04
CA PRO A 14 -1.58 -7.90 11.58
C PRO A 14 -2.16 -7.34 10.29
N VAL A 15 -2.41 -6.03 10.26
CA VAL A 15 -2.80 -5.28 9.07
C VAL A 15 -1.57 -4.58 8.51
N VAL A 16 -1.39 -4.63 7.20
CA VAL A 16 -0.36 -3.88 6.47
C VAL A 16 -1.04 -3.04 5.41
N GLY A 17 -0.95 -1.72 5.54
CA GLY A 17 -1.33 -0.80 4.48
C GLY A 17 -0.30 -0.85 3.36
N MET A 18 -0.74 -0.95 2.12
CA MET A 18 0.11 -1.24 0.99
C MET A 18 -0.22 -0.35 -0.21
N ASP A 19 0.82 0.19 -0.85
CA ASP A 19 0.69 0.94 -2.09
C ASP A 19 1.85 0.71 -3.06
N ILE A 20 1.63 0.97 -4.35
CA ILE A 20 2.67 0.98 -5.37
C ILE A 20 2.66 2.33 -6.08
N LYS A 21 3.80 3.02 -6.10
CA LYS A 21 3.98 4.22 -6.92
C LYS A 21 4.52 3.85 -8.30
N TYR A 22 3.89 4.45 -9.32
CA TYR A 22 4.17 4.20 -10.73
C TYR A 22 4.72 5.47 -11.38
N VAL A 23 5.62 5.30 -12.35
CA VAL A 23 5.93 6.40 -13.28
C VAL A 23 4.76 6.55 -14.25
N PRO A 24 4.16 7.74 -14.36
CA PRO A 24 3.16 8.02 -15.39
C PRO A 24 3.76 7.71 -16.76
N ASN A 25 3.04 6.94 -17.57
CA ASN A 25 3.44 6.64 -18.93
C ASN A 25 2.31 7.03 -19.87
N HIS A 26 2.61 7.52 -21.07
CA HIS A 26 1.60 7.95 -22.05
C HIS A 26 0.67 6.81 -22.49
N ARG A 27 1.03 5.56 -22.17
CA ARG A 27 0.18 4.37 -22.29
C ARG A 27 -0.04 3.78 -20.89
N PRO A 28 -1.27 3.84 -20.32
CA PRO A 28 -1.57 3.34 -18.99
C PRO A 28 -1.18 1.86 -18.77
N SER A 29 -1.23 1.06 -19.83
CA SER A 29 -0.88 -0.37 -19.85
C SER A 29 0.62 -0.67 -19.63
N HIS A 30 1.49 0.35 -19.62
CA HIS A 30 2.94 0.21 -19.47
C HIS A 30 3.53 1.10 -18.38
N SER A 31 2.72 1.50 -17.40
CA SER A 31 3.22 2.23 -16.23
C SER A 31 4.23 1.35 -15.47
N SER A 32 5.44 1.87 -15.28
CA SER A 32 6.51 1.13 -14.59
C SER A 32 6.38 1.34 -13.09
N ALA A 33 6.08 0.27 -12.36
CA ALA A 33 6.10 0.26 -10.91
C ALA A 33 7.52 0.58 -10.40
N LYS A 34 7.65 1.51 -9.44
CA LYS A 34 8.95 1.97 -8.93
C LYS A 34 9.12 1.75 -7.45
N LEU A 35 8.09 2.02 -6.67
CA LEU A 35 8.14 1.89 -5.22
C LEU A 35 7.02 0.98 -4.77
N LEU A 36 7.35 -0.02 -3.96
CA LEU A 36 6.40 -0.73 -3.12
C LEU A 36 6.51 -0.16 -1.70
N ILE A 37 5.38 0.24 -1.13
CA ILE A 37 5.28 0.84 0.19
C ILE A 37 4.46 -0.10 1.07
N LEU A 38 5.01 -0.43 2.24
CA LEU A 38 4.37 -1.28 3.24
C LEU A 38 4.40 -0.55 4.58
N TYR A 39 3.23 -0.33 5.16
CA TYR A 39 3.06 0.43 6.39
C TYR A 39 2.35 -0.40 7.45
N ALA A 40 2.94 -0.50 8.64
CA ALA A 40 2.33 -1.17 9.79
C ALA A 40 2.78 -0.56 11.12
N GLY A 41 1.83 -0.32 12.02
CA GLY A 41 2.07 0.37 13.29
C GLY A 41 2.58 1.78 13.06
N THR A 42 3.83 2.02 13.47
CA THR A 42 4.54 3.30 13.26
C THR A 42 5.70 3.16 12.28
N ARG A 43 5.78 2.03 11.55
CA ARG A 43 6.91 1.70 10.68
C ARG A 43 6.45 1.65 9.23
N CYS A 44 7.32 2.14 8.37
CA CYS A 44 7.17 2.06 6.93
C CYS A 44 8.39 1.38 6.33
N LEU A 45 8.17 0.46 5.39
CA LEU A 45 9.18 -0.11 4.53
C LEU A 45 8.90 0.33 3.10
N ILE A 46 9.89 0.98 2.48
CA ILE A 46 9.83 1.39 1.09
C ILE A 46 10.85 0.55 0.33
N ILE A 47 10.40 -0.12 -0.73
CA ILE A 47 11.22 -0.98 -1.56
C ILE A 47 11.20 -0.43 -2.97
N GLN A 48 12.38 -0.07 -3.47
CA GLN A 48 12.54 0.27 -4.88
C GLN A 48 12.46 -1.01 -5.73
N LEU A 49 11.39 -1.12 -6.50
CA LEU A 49 11.16 -2.20 -7.44
C LEU A 49 12.14 -2.03 -8.60
N CYS A 50 13.07 -2.97 -8.72
CA CYS A 50 14.04 -3.04 -9.79
C CYS A 50 14.09 -4.48 -10.32
N SER A 51 14.40 -4.63 -11.61
CA SER A 51 14.49 -5.93 -12.29
C SER A 51 15.62 -6.83 -11.77
N SER A 52 16.48 -6.32 -10.87
CA SER A 52 17.60 -7.08 -10.30
C SER A 52 17.18 -8.26 -9.40
N GLY A 53 15.89 -8.39 -9.06
CA GLY A 53 15.37 -9.52 -8.27
C GLY A 53 15.86 -9.57 -6.82
N LYS A 54 16.61 -8.56 -6.37
CA LYS A 54 17.28 -8.52 -5.05
C LYS A 54 16.37 -8.85 -3.86
N TYR A 55 15.09 -8.52 -3.96
CA TYR A 55 14.11 -8.70 -2.89
C TYR A 55 13.06 -9.79 -3.19
N ALA A 56 13.21 -10.53 -4.29
CA ALA A 56 12.15 -11.43 -4.79
C ALA A 56 11.77 -12.51 -3.79
N GLU A 57 12.74 -13.22 -3.22
CA GLU A 57 12.50 -14.29 -2.24
C GLU A 57 11.82 -13.75 -0.97
N PHE A 58 12.31 -12.63 -0.45
CA PHE A 58 11.73 -11.96 0.71
C PHE A 58 10.29 -11.52 0.44
N LEU A 59 10.06 -10.83 -0.68
CA LEU A 59 8.73 -10.34 -1.03
C LEU A 59 7.76 -11.49 -1.22
N ASN A 60 8.20 -12.58 -1.88
CA ASN A 60 7.40 -13.78 -2.05
C ASN A 60 6.99 -14.37 -0.69
N SER A 61 7.96 -14.60 0.21
CA SER A 61 7.70 -15.11 1.56
C SER A 61 6.79 -14.19 2.38
N PHE A 62 7.01 -12.88 2.30
CA PHE A 62 6.28 -11.91 3.11
C PHE A 62 4.84 -11.73 2.62
N LEU A 63 4.64 -11.60 1.30
CA LEU A 63 3.31 -11.43 0.71
C LEU A 63 2.49 -12.73 0.78
N ALA A 64 3.12 -13.90 0.71
CA ALA A 64 2.44 -15.20 0.85
C ALA A 64 2.01 -15.52 2.29
N ASN A 65 2.34 -14.68 3.28
CA ASN A 65 1.96 -14.93 4.66
C ASN A 65 0.46 -14.63 4.88
N GLU A 66 -0.35 -15.68 4.88
CA GLU A 66 -1.82 -15.62 5.07
C GLU A 66 -2.26 -15.10 6.45
N THR A 67 -1.35 -15.01 7.42
CA THR A 67 -1.67 -14.41 8.72
C THR A 67 -1.77 -12.88 8.65
N ILE A 68 -1.23 -12.26 7.59
CA ILE A 68 -1.20 -10.81 7.40
C ILE A 68 -2.35 -10.38 6.48
N CYS A 69 -3.12 -9.38 6.90
CA CYS A 69 -4.09 -8.71 6.06
C CYS A 69 -3.44 -7.52 5.35
N PHE A 70 -3.13 -7.67 4.07
CA PHE A 70 -2.69 -6.55 3.23
C PHE A 70 -3.91 -5.75 2.77
N VAL A 71 -3.86 -4.43 2.91
CA VAL A 71 -4.98 -3.53 2.59
C VAL A 71 -4.49 -2.38 1.73
N GLY A 72 -5.21 -2.07 0.66
CA GLY A 72 -4.91 -0.96 -0.24
C GLY A 72 -6.02 -0.76 -1.25
N THR A 73 -5.78 0.07 -2.27
CA THR A 73 -6.71 0.27 -3.37
C THR A 73 -6.16 -0.21 -4.70
N GLY A 74 -7.01 -0.83 -5.54
CA GLY A 74 -6.56 -1.38 -6.80
C GLY A 74 -5.73 -2.66 -6.62
N MET A 75 -6.07 -3.45 -5.59
CA MET A 75 -5.28 -4.62 -5.16
C MET A 75 -5.13 -5.66 -6.27
N ARG A 76 -6.16 -5.82 -7.12
CA ARG A 76 -6.11 -6.72 -8.29
C ARG A 76 -4.98 -6.34 -9.25
N ASN A 77 -4.79 -5.05 -9.51
CA ASN A 77 -3.72 -4.59 -10.39
C ASN A 77 -2.34 -4.77 -9.73
N MET A 78 -2.24 -4.56 -8.41
CA MET A 78 -1.00 -4.79 -7.67
C MET A 78 -0.56 -6.26 -7.72
N VAL A 79 -1.50 -7.21 -7.69
CA VAL A 79 -1.19 -8.64 -7.87
C VAL A 79 -0.47 -8.88 -9.20
N ASP A 80 -1.01 -8.36 -10.30
CA ASP A 80 -0.42 -8.57 -11.63
C ASP A 80 0.96 -7.92 -11.76
N VAL A 81 1.15 -6.75 -11.15
CA VAL A 81 2.44 -6.07 -11.10
C VAL A 81 3.45 -6.86 -10.28
N LEU A 82 3.07 -7.33 -9.09
CA LEU A 82 4.00 -8.00 -8.17
C LEU A 82 4.35 -9.42 -8.57
N LYS A 83 3.57 -10.08 -9.43
CA LYS A 83 3.98 -11.32 -10.09
C LYS A 83 5.35 -11.20 -10.77
N LEU A 84 5.65 -10.02 -11.33
CA LEU A 84 6.93 -9.74 -12.00
C LEU A 84 8.12 -9.61 -11.03
N TYR A 85 7.87 -9.38 -9.73
CA TYR A 85 8.90 -9.08 -8.74
C TYR A 85 9.01 -10.11 -7.61
N ALA A 86 7.91 -10.79 -7.28
CA ALA A 86 7.73 -11.49 -6.01
C ALA A 86 6.93 -12.80 -6.12
N GLY A 87 6.54 -13.25 -7.31
CA GLY A 87 5.84 -14.53 -7.49
C GLY A 87 4.34 -14.49 -7.22
N ASN A 88 3.77 -15.60 -6.75
CA ASN A 88 2.33 -15.90 -6.81
C ASN A 88 1.52 -15.36 -5.62
N TRP A 89 1.69 -14.09 -5.27
CA TRP A 89 0.80 -13.47 -4.29
C TRP A 89 -0.63 -13.39 -4.83
N LEU A 90 -1.62 -13.80 -4.01
CA LEU A 90 -3.03 -13.86 -4.41
C LEU A 90 -3.79 -12.54 -4.20
N GLY A 91 -3.19 -11.60 -3.48
CA GLY A 91 -3.75 -10.27 -3.23
C GLY A 91 -4.06 -10.00 -1.77
N GLY A 92 -4.72 -8.86 -1.55
CA GLY A 92 -5.16 -8.41 -0.24
C GLY A 92 -6.56 -7.81 -0.31
N ALA A 93 -7.02 -7.25 0.80
CA ALA A 93 -8.33 -6.63 0.91
C ALA A 93 -8.36 -5.27 0.19
N GLU A 94 -9.33 -5.12 -0.71
CA GLU A 94 -9.69 -3.84 -1.29
C GLU A 94 -10.30 -2.94 -0.21
N LEU A 95 -9.70 -1.77 0.04
CA LEU A 95 -10.05 -0.92 1.18
C LEU A 95 -11.53 -0.55 1.20
N GLY A 96 -12.07 -0.15 0.05
CA GLY A 96 -13.48 0.24 -0.06
C GLY A 96 -14.44 -0.90 0.31
N HIS A 97 -14.14 -2.13 -0.12
CA HIS A 97 -14.93 -3.32 0.26
C HIS A 97 -14.83 -3.61 1.75
N LEU A 98 -13.62 -3.51 2.32
CA LEU A 98 -13.39 -3.71 3.74
C LEU A 98 -14.19 -2.68 4.57
N ALA A 99 -14.06 -1.39 4.23
CA ALA A 99 -14.77 -0.31 4.91
C ALA A 99 -16.29 -0.45 4.79
N ALA A 100 -16.82 -0.73 3.59
CA ALA A 100 -18.25 -0.92 3.37
C ALA A 100 -18.84 -2.06 4.20
N ARG A 101 -18.10 -3.17 4.32
CA ARG A 101 -18.51 -4.34 5.11
C ARG A 101 -18.57 -4.04 6.60
N ILE A 102 -17.55 -3.38 7.15
CA ILE A 102 -17.50 -3.11 8.60
C ILE A 102 -18.41 -1.97 9.02
N LEU A 103 -18.47 -0.90 8.23
CA LEU A 103 -19.39 0.21 8.48
C LEU A 103 -20.85 -0.13 8.11
N LYS A 104 -21.11 -1.31 7.55
CA LYS A 104 -22.42 -1.78 7.07
C LYS A 104 -23.08 -0.79 6.11
N LYS A 105 -22.26 -0.19 5.22
CA LYS A 105 -22.66 0.84 4.25
C LYS A 105 -22.18 0.43 2.86
N PRO A 106 -22.92 -0.39 2.10
CA PRO A 106 -22.47 -0.90 0.80
C PRO A 106 -22.21 0.22 -0.23
N ASN A 107 -22.85 1.38 -0.08
CA ASN A 107 -22.70 2.52 -0.98
C ASN A 107 -21.32 3.20 -0.92
N ILE A 108 -20.49 2.92 0.10
CA ILE A 108 -19.17 3.55 0.25
C ILE A 108 -18.04 2.76 -0.42
N GLU A 109 -18.32 1.58 -0.98
CA GLU A 109 -17.30 0.70 -1.55
C GLU A 109 -16.44 1.38 -2.62
N ARG A 110 -17.03 2.32 -3.38
CA ARG A 110 -16.38 3.05 -4.46
C ARG A 110 -15.90 4.44 -4.07
N HIS A 111 -15.98 4.78 -2.79
CA HIS A 111 -15.53 6.10 -2.32
C HIS A 111 -14.01 6.22 -2.42
N GLY A 112 -13.55 7.46 -2.65
CA GLY A 112 -12.13 7.76 -2.68
C GLY A 112 -11.49 7.61 -1.30
N LEU A 113 -10.17 7.58 -1.28
CA LEU A 113 -9.41 7.41 -0.04
C LEU A 113 -9.73 8.50 1.00
N GLN A 114 -9.89 9.74 0.56
CA GLN A 114 -10.22 10.87 1.42
C GLN A 114 -11.62 10.75 2.03
N ASP A 115 -12.61 10.32 1.24
CA ASP A 115 -13.97 10.13 1.72
C ASP A 115 -14.02 9.00 2.77
N LEU A 116 -13.33 7.89 2.49
CA LEU A 116 -13.21 6.75 3.42
C LEU A 116 -12.51 7.16 4.72
N ALA A 117 -11.46 7.99 4.64
CA ALA A 117 -10.78 8.54 5.81
C ALA A 117 -11.69 9.44 6.66
N GLY A 118 -12.49 10.29 6.02
CA GLY A 118 -13.46 11.15 6.70
C GLY A 118 -14.53 10.35 7.46
N LEU A 119 -14.93 9.18 6.95
CA LEU A 119 -15.90 8.30 7.60
C LEU A 119 -15.38 7.65 8.89
N VAL A 120 -14.07 7.47 9.02
CA VAL A 120 -13.43 6.92 10.23
C VAL A 120 -12.88 8.01 11.16
N ALA A 121 -13.26 9.28 10.94
CA ALA A 121 -12.81 10.45 11.71
C ALA A 121 -11.28 10.60 11.78
N VAL A 122 -10.57 10.13 10.74
CA VAL A 122 -9.13 10.34 10.64
C VAL A 122 -8.90 11.57 9.77
N ASP A 123 -8.35 12.63 10.35
CA ASP A 123 -7.93 13.82 9.60
C ASP A 123 -6.68 13.48 8.78
N ILE A 124 -6.92 13.05 7.55
CA ILE A 124 -5.87 12.69 6.60
C ILE A 124 -5.74 13.86 5.64
N LYS A 125 -4.86 14.78 6.02
CA LYS A 125 -4.46 15.88 5.15
C LYS A 125 -3.62 15.32 4.03
N GLN A 126 -4.15 15.43 2.80
CA GLN A 126 -3.34 15.16 1.62
C GLN A 126 -2.08 16.02 1.66
N PRO A 127 -0.96 15.50 1.17
CA PRO A 127 0.22 16.32 1.03
C PRO A 127 -0.08 17.51 0.11
N ILE A 128 0.23 18.71 0.58
CA ILE A 128 0.08 19.94 -0.19
C ILE A 128 1.41 20.17 -0.89
N GLY A 129 1.48 19.92 -2.20
CA GLY A 129 2.75 20.01 -2.91
C GLY A 129 2.64 19.72 -4.41
N GLN A 130 3.79 19.85 -5.08
CA GLN A 130 3.95 19.45 -6.47
C GLN A 130 3.88 17.92 -6.57
N CYS A 131 3.22 17.40 -7.61
CA CYS A 131 3.17 15.95 -7.85
C CYS A 131 4.59 15.35 -7.85
N PRO A 132 4.86 14.31 -7.03
CA PRO A 132 6.17 13.68 -6.94
C PRO A 132 6.70 13.17 -8.29
N ASN A 133 8.01 13.28 -8.50
CA ASN A 133 8.66 12.66 -9.64
C ASN A 133 9.03 11.22 -9.31
N TRP A 134 8.10 10.28 -9.55
CA TRP A 134 8.35 8.85 -9.31
C TRP A 134 9.47 8.24 -10.16
N ASN A 135 9.99 8.96 -11.16
CA ASN A 135 11.14 8.54 -11.95
C ASN A 135 12.50 9.04 -11.40
N ALA A 136 12.50 9.77 -10.28
CA ALA A 136 13.73 10.23 -9.64
C ALA A 136 14.60 9.04 -9.17
N THR A 137 15.92 9.22 -9.24
CA THR A 137 16.89 8.25 -8.70
C THR A 137 17.13 8.44 -7.20
N VAL A 138 16.90 9.64 -6.70
CA VAL A 138 16.98 10.02 -5.29
C VAL A 138 15.71 10.82 -4.98
N PHE A 139 14.91 10.30 -4.05
CA PHE A 139 13.66 10.96 -3.63
C PHE A 139 13.94 11.97 -2.53
N SER A 140 13.30 13.13 -2.64
CA SER A 140 13.27 14.14 -1.58
C SER A 140 12.44 13.68 -0.39
N HIS A 141 12.61 14.36 0.75
CA HIS A 141 11.86 14.03 1.96
C HIS A 141 10.34 14.22 1.80
N GLU A 142 9.92 15.20 1.00
CA GLU A 142 8.49 15.42 0.69
C GLU A 142 7.94 14.33 -0.23
N GLU A 143 8.68 13.92 -1.27
CA GLU A 143 8.25 12.79 -2.13
C GLU A 143 8.12 11.47 -1.35
N ILE A 144 8.97 11.26 -0.34
CA ILE A 144 8.83 10.11 0.55
C ILE A 144 7.58 10.24 1.43
N LYS A 145 7.27 11.41 1.98
CA LYS A 145 6.02 11.62 2.73
C LYS A 145 4.80 11.34 1.87
N ASP A 146 4.81 11.83 0.63
CA ASP A 146 3.73 11.61 -0.34
C ASP A 146 3.61 10.13 -0.72
N ALA A 147 4.73 9.43 -0.87
CA ALA A 147 4.73 8.00 -1.17
C ALA A 147 4.09 7.17 -0.05
N VAL A 148 4.35 7.55 1.19
CA VAL A 148 3.92 6.83 2.39
C VAL A 148 2.48 7.15 2.78
N HIS A 149 1.99 8.34 2.41
CA HIS A 149 0.69 8.86 2.81
C HIS A 149 -0.45 7.86 2.59
N ASP A 150 -0.55 7.29 1.39
CA ASP A 150 -1.66 6.41 1.03
C ASP A 150 -1.58 5.08 1.77
N ALA A 151 -0.39 4.45 1.81
CA ALA A 151 -0.18 3.21 2.57
C ALA A 151 -0.46 3.39 4.06
N ARG A 152 -0.05 4.52 4.66
CA ARG A 152 -0.40 4.85 6.04
C ARG A 152 -1.91 4.97 6.22
N THR A 153 -2.58 5.63 5.29
CA THR A 153 -4.04 5.81 5.33
C THR A 153 -4.76 4.47 5.25
N TYR A 154 -4.37 3.60 4.32
CA TYR A 154 -4.92 2.25 4.20
C TYR A 154 -4.74 1.46 5.48
N TYR A 155 -3.57 1.54 6.11
CA TYR A 155 -3.32 0.90 7.40
C TYR A 155 -4.26 1.42 8.48
N VAL A 156 -4.37 2.74 8.66
CA VAL A 156 -5.20 3.34 9.71
C VAL A 156 -6.67 2.97 9.53
N ILE A 157 -7.20 3.08 8.30
CA ILE A 157 -8.58 2.68 8.03
C ILE A 157 -8.74 1.17 8.24
N GLY A 158 -7.79 0.36 7.78
CA GLY A 158 -7.83 -1.10 7.85
C GLY A 158 -7.70 -1.69 9.26
N ILE A 159 -7.16 -0.96 10.25
CA ILE A 159 -7.18 -1.40 11.66
C ILE A 159 -8.47 -1.00 12.40
N ILE A 160 -9.19 0.00 11.89
CA ILE A 160 -10.48 0.45 12.43
C ILE A 160 -11.63 -0.36 11.81
N SER A 161 -11.42 -0.85 10.59
CA SER A 161 -12.36 -1.65 9.81
C SER A 161 -12.17 -3.14 10.12
#